data_AF-A0A1Y0VLG3-F1
#
_entry.id   AF-A0A1Y0VLG3-F1
#
_cell.length_a   1.000
_cell.length_b   1.000
_cell.length_c   1.000
_cell.angle_alpha   90.00
_cell.angle_beta   90.00
_cell.angle_gamma   90.00
#
_symmetry.space_group_name_H-M   'P 1'
#
loop_
_entity.id
_entity.type
_entity.pdbx_description
1 polymer ?
#
loop_
_entity_poly.entity_id
_entity_poly.type
_entity_poly.pdbx_seq_one_letter_code
_entity_poly.pdbx_strand_id
1 'polypeptide(L)'
;MKKLGIVLLSAAFLLQMHTLNASADQVKQQTSPVQSVAKTNADDATNTEKAINNSKTESSTVSESVQKNDVQDSQKENTAKNNIKTDQEVNKTDTTEENTTSQKENAVESNHDAGVKNDTTPTNNSMNSKQIIANKNDEVSKTSSNINLSKAAENKATNNTVNNNSRKTLNIDKNVPFKHALLKNKVQEYKNSSLSSVVVKIGQIGDVISLQGIVVDGTRKYYLLTNNTYILVDNSVLQKLNNNYTHYYVHANYTHLIKAKKGFVLYSDANTKKGVRTVHKGEYVAVSGIYYTASGMPKLRFGDLYFTANRSFVETSKLPFKKSLLKSSQNEYQKASSNSVLRKKGKKGDVLSLKGLYLGDNNVYIKVTYNYYIVADFNNLQRLTTNYQRYYVHKNYTGKIKVKKGLILYSDLKTKHQIDVIRKGSFIKITGMQYTSTGIPKLMMGNYYLTASRAYVETSTSSKIFLNIKTICQNPEFPTGCEAIATTMMLQGAGVNISKQQVVNEMPRTNTHDGNLGFIGNPRSQTGWWIYPPAMLKVVKNHLSSGANLTNCSFNDIKKKINIGHTVVVWISGYGGPMTKINHAITITGYDNSRAYFNDPWTGKQLSMTIKQLHNYRKADAYRALGY
;
A
#
# COMPACT_ATOMS: atom_id res chain seq x y z
N MET A 1 -56.05 16.31 7.67
CA MET A 1 -56.82 15.13 7.19
C MET A 1 -56.13 14.62 5.93
N LYS A 2 -55.85 13.35 5.65
CA LYS A 2 -55.78 12.04 6.38
C LYS A 2 -54.53 11.33 5.78
N LYS A 3 -53.63 10.68 6.56
CA LYS A 3 -53.57 9.22 6.86
C LYS A 3 -53.67 8.31 5.59
N LEU A 4 -52.88 7.24 5.37
CA LEU A 4 -51.93 6.49 6.23
C LEU A 4 -51.02 5.55 5.37
N GLY A 5 -49.91 5.04 5.93
CA GLY A 5 -49.20 3.83 5.47
C GLY A 5 -47.94 4.09 4.62
N ILE A 6 -46.81 3.35 4.75
CA ILE A 6 -46.49 2.16 5.59
C ILE A 6 -45.08 2.33 6.17
N VAL A 7 -44.90 1.94 7.45
CA VAL A 7 -43.61 1.77 8.12
C VAL A 7 -43.45 0.29 8.47
N LEU A 8 -42.39 -0.36 8.00
CA LEU A 8 -41.74 -1.57 8.58
C LEU A 8 -40.77 -2.19 7.54
N LEU A 9 -39.45 -2.08 7.78
CA LEU A 9 -38.46 -3.17 7.62
C LEU A 9 -37.05 -2.64 7.97
N SER A 10 -36.71 -2.65 9.26
CA SER A 10 -35.37 -2.24 9.74
C SER A 10 -34.91 -3.12 10.89
N ALA A 11 -34.87 -4.44 10.66
CA ALA A 11 -34.43 -5.45 11.64
C ALA A 11 -34.00 -6.79 10.97
N ALA A 12 -33.13 -6.76 9.95
CA ALA A 12 -32.72 -7.99 9.24
C ALA A 12 -31.31 -7.92 8.62
N PHE A 13 -30.25 -7.81 9.44
CA PHE A 13 -28.89 -8.24 9.02
C PHE A 13 -27.90 -8.48 10.18
N LEU A 14 -28.37 -8.82 11.39
CA LEU A 14 -27.50 -8.95 12.57
C LEU A 14 -27.76 -10.19 13.44
N LEU A 15 -28.08 -11.34 12.83
CA LEU A 15 -28.10 -12.61 13.55
C LEU A 15 -27.88 -13.84 12.64
N GLN A 16 -26.64 -14.07 12.19
CA GLN A 16 -26.27 -15.36 11.58
C GLN A 16 -24.75 -15.61 11.66
N MET A 17 -24.33 -16.47 12.61
CA MET A 17 -23.07 -17.23 12.71
C MET A 17 -22.75 -17.60 14.18
N HIS A 18 -23.65 -18.35 14.82
CA HIS A 18 -23.36 -19.21 15.99
C HIS A 18 -24.28 -20.44 15.90
N THR A 19 -23.82 -21.59 16.42
CA THR A 19 -24.35 -22.97 16.28
C THR A 19 -23.99 -23.71 14.98
N LEU A 20 -23.98 -25.05 15.07
CA LEU A 20 -23.25 -26.05 14.25
C LEU A 20 -21.71 -26.04 14.52
N ASN A 21 -21.05 -27.09 15.02
CA ASN A 21 -21.49 -28.45 15.37
C ASN A 21 -20.82 -28.95 16.66
N ALA A 22 -21.58 -29.70 17.47
CA ALA A 22 -21.05 -30.61 18.50
C ALA A 22 -22.00 -31.81 18.64
N SER A 23 -21.57 -33.00 18.22
CA SER A 23 -22.13 -34.30 18.60
C SER A 23 -21.21 -35.41 18.07
N ALA A 24 -21.25 -36.59 18.72
CA ALA A 24 -20.30 -37.71 18.65
C ALA A 24 -18.90 -37.36 19.22
N ASP A 25 -18.33 -38.06 20.21
CA ASP A 25 -18.67 -39.39 20.75
C ASP A 25 -18.89 -39.42 22.27
N GLN A 26 -19.69 -40.40 22.70
CA GLN A 26 -19.79 -40.91 24.08
C GLN A 26 -19.70 -42.44 24.00
N VAL A 27 -18.89 -43.06 24.86
CA VAL A 27 -19.09 -44.33 25.58
C VAL A 27 -17.75 -44.83 26.15
N LYS A 28 -17.56 -44.68 27.46
CA LYS A 28 -17.26 -45.80 28.39
C LYS A 28 -17.27 -45.31 29.85
N GLN A 29 -18.02 -46.02 30.69
CA GLN A 29 -18.09 -45.87 32.15
C GLN A 29 -17.23 -46.95 32.85
N GLN A 30 -17.30 -46.95 34.21
CA GLN A 30 -16.69 -47.89 35.18
C GLN A 30 -15.21 -47.64 35.52
N THR A 31 -14.75 -47.64 36.78
CA THR A 31 -15.36 -47.95 38.10
C THR A 31 -14.67 -47.18 39.25
N SER A 32 -15.33 -47.08 40.42
CA SER A 32 -14.78 -46.63 41.73
C SER A 32 -14.44 -47.87 42.62
N PRO A 33 -14.22 -47.77 43.96
CA PRO A 33 -13.18 -47.07 44.74
C PRO A 33 -12.49 -47.95 45.84
N VAL A 34 -11.39 -47.50 46.47
CA VAL A 34 -10.84 -47.97 47.77
C VAL A 34 -10.17 -46.72 48.45
N GLN A 35 -10.52 -46.25 49.66
CA GLN A 35 -10.07 -46.67 51.02
C GLN A 35 -8.52 -46.72 51.20
N SER A 36 -7.86 -46.40 52.32
CA SER A 36 -8.23 -46.10 53.72
C SER A 36 -7.05 -45.32 54.43
N VAL A 37 -7.28 -44.33 55.32
CA VAL A 37 -7.24 -44.37 56.82
C VAL A 37 -5.89 -44.04 57.51
N ALA A 38 -5.97 -43.29 58.64
CA ALA A 38 -4.95 -43.11 59.72
C ALA A 38 -3.68 -42.29 59.39
N LYS A 39 -2.95 -41.63 60.32
CA LYS A 39 -3.03 -41.21 61.77
C LYS A 39 -1.84 -40.21 62.01
N THR A 40 -1.62 -39.44 63.09
CA THR A 40 -2.27 -39.12 64.40
C THR A 40 -1.67 -37.79 64.94
N ASN A 41 -2.41 -37.10 65.83
CA ASN A 41 -1.95 -36.22 66.95
C ASN A 41 -1.15 -34.92 66.62
N ALA A 42 -1.47 -33.74 67.17
CA ALA A 42 -1.63 -33.31 68.58
C ALA A 42 -0.25 -33.33 69.30
N ASP A 43 0.27 -32.24 69.86
CA ASP A 43 -0.14 -31.41 71.03
C ASP A 43 0.71 -30.10 71.05
N ASP A 44 0.60 -29.06 71.89
CA ASP A 44 -0.43 -28.43 72.75
C ASP A 44 0.17 -27.06 73.25
N ALA A 45 -0.63 -26.18 73.90
CA ALA A 45 -0.31 -25.20 74.97
C ALA A 45 0.99 -24.31 74.94
N THR A 46 1.09 -23.09 75.51
CA THR A 46 0.22 -22.01 76.07
C THR A 46 1.13 -20.81 76.45
N ASN A 47 0.59 -19.56 76.52
CA ASN A 47 1.01 -18.46 77.43
C ASN A 47 2.46 -17.90 77.34
N THR A 48 2.86 -16.69 77.82
CA THR A 48 2.17 -15.57 78.51
C THR A 48 2.91 -14.22 78.30
N GLU A 49 2.16 -13.12 78.32
CA GLU A 49 2.42 -11.78 78.92
C GLU A 49 3.81 -11.06 79.03
N LYS A 50 3.72 -9.73 78.79
CA LYS A 50 4.40 -8.58 79.49
C LYS A 50 5.94 -8.40 79.38
N ALA A 51 6.52 -7.19 79.54
CA ALA A 51 6.08 -5.80 79.35
C ALA A 51 7.27 -4.81 79.57
N ILE A 52 7.07 -3.53 79.18
CA ILE A 52 7.58 -2.29 79.84
C ILE A 52 9.06 -1.80 79.66
N ASN A 53 9.16 -0.49 79.36
CA ASN A 53 10.26 0.50 79.56
C ASN A 53 11.57 0.42 78.74
N ASN A 54 12.35 1.52 78.58
CA ASN A 54 12.10 2.99 78.41
C ASN A 54 13.44 3.68 78.03
N SER A 55 13.50 5.03 77.94
CA SER A 55 14.67 5.93 77.68
C SER A 55 15.14 6.01 76.22
N LYS A 56 15.30 7.19 75.57
CA LYS A 56 16.17 8.39 75.84
C LYS A 56 17.66 8.01 75.81
N THR A 57 18.58 8.69 75.13
CA THR A 57 18.78 10.14 74.82
C THR A 57 19.54 10.30 73.48
N GLU A 58 19.21 11.26 72.61
CA GLU A 58 19.88 12.57 72.37
C GLU A 58 21.34 12.58 71.81
N SER A 59 21.53 13.41 70.76
CA SER A 59 22.77 14.06 70.30
C SER A 59 23.91 13.19 69.72
N SER A 60 24.81 13.68 68.85
CA SER A 60 24.95 15.01 68.23
C SER A 60 25.56 14.94 66.82
N THR A 61 25.45 16.06 66.09
CA THR A 61 26.08 16.43 64.81
C THR A 61 27.62 16.51 64.82
N VAL A 62 28.28 16.39 63.65
CA VAL A 62 29.17 17.41 62.99
C VAL A 62 30.18 16.80 61.96
N SER A 63 30.44 17.54 60.86
CA SER A 63 31.57 17.50 59.86
C SER A 63 31.99 16.17 59.21
N GLU A 64 32.00 16.02 57.88
CA GLU A 64 32.93 16.63 56.89
C GLU A 64 34.42 16.28 57.03
N SER A 65 34.98 15.63 55.99
CA SER A 65 36.26 16.02 55.39
C SER A 65 36.45 15.35 54.01
N VAL A 66 37.12 16.07 53.11
CA VAL A 66 37.51 15.63 51.78
C VAL A 66 39.03 15.42 51.78
N GLN A 67 39.53 14.35 51.16
CA GLN A 67 40.91 14.35 50.67
C GLN A 67 41.05 13.51 49.39
N LYS A 68 41.72 14.11 48.40
CA LYS A 68 42.29 13.40 47.24
C LYS A 68 43.65 12.82 47.63
N ASN A 69 44.09 11.79 46.91
CA ASN A 69 45.49 11.64 46.51
C ASN A 69 45.55 10.92 45.15
N ASP A 70 46.36 11.46 44.25
CA ASP A 70 46.82 10.78 43.03
C ASP A 70 48.14 10.06 43.32
N VAL A 71 48.53 9.06 42.51
CA VAL A 71 49.91 8.76 42.05
C VAL A 71 49.88 7.63 40.99
N GLN A 72 50.89 7.64 40.11
CA GLN A 72 51.16 6.74 38.97
C GLN A 72 51.48 5.27 39.42
N ASP A 73 51.80 4.26 38.59
CA ASP A 73 52.41 4.23 37.25
C ASP A 73 52.33 2.85 36.54
N SER A 74 52.79 2.80 35.28
CA SER A 74 53.42 1.67 34.56
C SER A 74 52.60 0.54 33.89
N GLN A 75 52.49 0.67 32.56
CA GLN A 75 52.70 -0.30 31.47
C GLN A 75 52.84 -1.83 31.75
N LYS A 76 52.17 -2.66 30.93
CA LYS A 76 52.83 -3.44 29.86
C LYS A 76 51.90 -4.09 28.83
N GLU A 77 52.46 -4.37 27.66
CA GLU A 77 51.82 -4.91 26.44
C GLU A 77 51.60 -6.43 26.48
N ASN A 78 50.75 -6.94 25.58
CA ASN A 78 51.20 -8.03 24.70
C ASN A 78 50.44 -8.08 23.36
N THR A 79 51.08 -8.66 22.32
CA THR A 79 50.79 -8.37 20.91
C THR A 79 50.79 -9.63 20.03
N ALA A 80 49.84 -9.73 19.08
CA ALA A 80 49.97 -10.56 17.87
C ALA A 80 49.17 -9.90 16.72
N LYS A 81 49.74 -9.46 15.58
CA LYS A 81 50.48 -10.16 14.49
C LYS A 81 49.59 -11.20 13.74
N ASN A 82 49.56 -11.26 12.40
CA ASN A 82 50.04 -10.33 11.34
C ASN A 82 49.51 -10.76 9.93
N ASN A 83 49.92 -10.01 8.89
CA ASN A 83 49.88 -10.28 7.43
C ASN A 83 48.54 -10.01 6.71
N ILE A 84 48.41 -9.13 5.71
CA ILE A 84 49.26 -8.70 4.55
C ILE A 84 49.22 -9.67 3.36
N LYS A 85 48.60 -9.22 2.25
CA LYS A 85 49.22 -9.20 0.92
C LYS A 85 48.53 -8.19 -0.02
N THR A 86 49.34 -7.41 -0.72
CA THR A 86 48.96 -6.42 -1.75
C THR A 86 50.12 -6.27 -2.71
N ASP A 87 49.85 -6.39 -4.01
CA ASP A 87 50.67 -5.98 -5.16
C ASP A 87 49.65 -5.33 -6.14
N GLN A 88 49.77 -4.11 -6.70
CA GLN A 88 50.77 -3.57 -7.65
C GLN A 88 50.82 -4.38 -8.98
N GLU A 89 50.84 -3.83 -10.21
CA GLU A 89 51.23 -2.51 -10.79
C GLU A 89 50.59 -2.37 -12.24
N VAL A 90 50.10 -1.22 -12.77
CA VAL A 90 50.73 -0.12 -13.60
C VAL A 90 50.42 -0.09 -15.14
N ASN A 91 50.45 1.13 -15.73
CA ASN A 91 50.38 1.57 -17.17
C ASN A 91 48.99 1.60 -17.89
N LYS A 92 48.52 2.73 -18.49
CA LYS A 92 48.95 3.55 -19.67
C LYS A 92 48.60 2.86 -21.03
N THR A 93 48.15 3.51 -22.12
CA THR A 93 47.99 4.95 -22.51
C THR A 93 46.93 5.12 -23.64
N ASP A 94 46.55 6.37 -23.95
CA ASP A 94 46.07 6.98 -25.22
C ASP A 94 44.97 6.37 -26.11
N THR A 95 43.95 7.19 -26.42
CA THR A 95 43.82 7.85 -27.74
C THR A 95 42.79 8.99 -27.73
N THR A 96 42.92 9.94 -28.67
CA THR A 96 42.33 11.29 -28.69
C THR A 96 41.18 11.48 -29.69
N GLU A 97 40.35 12.52 -29.43
CA GLU A 97 39.64 13.41 -30.40
C GLU A 97 38.69 12.76 -31.45
N GLU A 98 37.67 13.41 -32.05
CA GLU A 98 37.21 14.80 -32.20
C GLU A 98 35.69 14.90 -31.82
N ASN A 99 35.16 16.02 -31.29
CA ASN A 99 34.54 17.17 -32.01
C ASN A 99 33.48 16.76 -33.08
N THR A 100 32.31 17.40 -33.26
CA THR A 100 31.78 18.70 -32.79
C THR A 100 30.22 18.74 -32.83
N THR A 101 29.60 19.52 -31.93
CA THR A 101 28.67 20.66 -32.16
C THR A 101 27.59 20.62 -33.29
N SER A 102 26.35 21.15 -33.17
CA SER A 102 25.42 21.58 -32.09
C SER A 102 24.09 22.05 -32.74
N GLN A 103 23.13 22.56 -31.93
CA GLN A 103 22.03 23.50 -32.31
C GLN A 103 20.75 22.85 -32.93
N LYS A 104 19.57 22.97 -32.28
CA LYS A 104 18.56 24.07 -32.28
C LYS A 104 17.74 24.11 -33.61
N GLU A 105 16.46 24.49 -33.66
CA GLU A 105 15.58 25.13 -32.67
C GLU A 105 14.07 24.82 -32.90
N ASN A 106 13.25 25.30 -31.96
CA ASN A 106 11.79 25.55 -31.96
C ASN A 106 11.09 25.61 -33.34
N ALA A 107 9.96 24.92 -33.58
CA ALA A 107 8.61 25.12 -32.99
C ALA A 107 7.90 26.41 -33.43
N VAL A 108 6.84 26.26 -34.24
CA VAL A 108 5.75 27.23 -34.45
C VAL A 108 4.43 26.46 -34.57
N GLU A 109 3.44 26.83 -33.75
CA GLU A 109 2.04 26.43 -33.92
C GLU A 109 1.35 27.34 -34.93
N SER A 110 0.41 26.80 -35.71
CA SER A 110 -0.73 27.59 -36.19
C SER A 110 -1.99 26.73 -36.23
N ASN A 111 -3.02 27.21 -35.53
CA ASN A 111 -4.37 26.71 -35.66
C ASN A 111 -4.98 27.26 -36.95
N HIS A 112 -5.84 26.48 -37.61
CA HIS A 112 -7.02 27.07 -38.22
C HIS A 112 -8.24 26.16 -38.09
N ASP A 113 -9.28 26.75 -37.52
CA ASP A 113 -10.64 26.24 -37.42
C ASP A 113 -11.41 26.55 -38.71
N ALA A 114 -12.30 25.63 -39.11
CA ALA A 114 -13.43 25.83 -40.01
C ALA A 114 -14.17 24.49 -40.18
N GLY A 115 -15.27 24.29 -39.45
CA GLY A 115 -16.19 23.17 -39.71
C GLY A 115 -17.20 23.51 -40.81
N VAL A 116 -17.87 22.49 -41.37
CA VAL A 116 -19.24 22.56 -41.92
C VAL A 116 -19.89 21.17 -41.79
N LYS A 117 -21.20 21.16 -41.51
CA LYS A 117 -22.04 19.96 -41.38
C LYS A 117 -22.47 19.42 -42.76
N ASN A 118 -22.81 18.14 -42.85
CA ASN A 118 -24.21 17.72 -43.03
C ASN A 118 -24.41 16.20 -43.04
N ASP A 119 -25.62 15.81 -42.65
CA ASP A 119 -26.12 14.44 -42.61
C ASP A 119 -26.24 13.79 -44.01
N THR A 120 -26.17 12.45 -44.06
CA THR A 120 -27.35 11.61 -44.39
C THR A 120 -27.04 10.12 -44.27
N THR A 121 -27.94 9.39 -43.60
CA THR A 121 -28.04 7.91 -43.65
C THR A 121 -28.81 7.49 -44.92
N PRO A 122 -28.65 6.24 -45.44
CA PRO A 122 -29.67 5.24 -45.09
C PRO A 122 -29.22 3.75 -45.01
N THR A 123 -29.82 3.06 -44.02
CA THR A 123 -30.32 1.67 -43.94
C THR A 123 -29.79 0.48 -44.79
N ASN A 124 -29.43 -0.59 -44.06
CA ASN A 124 -29.80 -2.03 -44.20
C ASN A 124 -29.96 -2.74 -45.57
N ASN A 125 -29.14 -3.78 -45.78
CA ASN A 125 -29.54 -5.22 -45.82
C ASN A 125 -28.25 -6.08 -45.95
N SER A 126 -27.97 -7.08 -45.12
CA SER A 126 -28.57 -8.43 -45.08
C SER A 126 -28.47 -9.22 -46.40
N MET A 127 -27.50 -10.12 -46.51
CA MET A 127 -27.72 -11.53 -46.89
C MET A 127 -26.48 -12.40 -46.68
N ASN A 128 -26.66 -13.72 -46.79
CA ASN A 128 -25.83 -14.78 -46.20
C ASN A 128 -25.57 -15.88 -47.23
N SER A 129 -24.33 -16.39 -47.36
CA SER A 129 -24.03 -17.59 -48.16
C SER A 129 -22.75 -18.30 -47.70
N LYS A 130 -22.87 -19.59 -47.38
CA LYS A 130 -21.75 -20.53 -47.10
C LYS A 130 -21.49 -21.44 -48.30
N GLN A 131 -20.22 -21.71 -48.62
CA GLN A 131 -19.64 -22.97 -49.15
C GLN A 131 -18.11 -22.75 -49.19
N ILE A 132 -17.22 -23.55 -48.56
CA ILE A 132 -16.79 -24.94 -48.86
C ILE A 132 -16.29 -25.01 -50.32
N ILE A 133 -15.01 -25.24 -50.65
CA ILE A 133 -14.24 -26.51 -50.55
C ILE A 133 -12.75 -26.26 -50.19
N ALA A 134 -12.03 -27.29 -49.72
CA ALA A 134 -10.65 -27.26 -49.24
C ALA A 134 -9.57 -27.41 -50.33
N ASN A 135 -8.30 -27.08 -49.99
CA ASN A 135 -7.19 -27.97 -50.35
C ASN A 135 -6.00 -27.91 -49.34
N LYS A 136 -5.13 -28.92 -49.39
CA LYS A 136 -4.10 -29.25 -48.38
C LYS A 136 -2.81 -28.41 -48.46
N ASN A 137 -2.11 -28.40 -47.32
CA ASN A 137 -0.65 -28.35 -47.06
C ASN A 137 0.27 -27.49 -47.94
N ASP A 138 1.10 -26.65 -47.29
CA ASP A 138 2.57 -26.75 -47.40
C ASP A 138 3.27 -26.00 -46.24
N GLU A 139 4.60 -26.10 -46.20
CA GLU A 139 5.45 -26.00 -45.00
C GLU A 139 5.73 -24.59 -44.42
N VAL A 140 6.38 -24.61 -43.26
CA VAL A 140 6.85 -23.45 -42.48
C VAL A 140 8.17 -22.89 -43.03
N SER A 141 8.18 -21.67 -43.55
CA SER A 141 9.36 -20.77 -43.47
C SER A 141 9.04 -19.32 -43.88
N LYS A 142 9.67 -18.37 -43.20
CA LYS A 142 9.90 -16.94 -43.53
C LYS A 142 9.13 -16.33 -44.72
N THR A 143 8.28 -15.33 -44.46
CA THR A 143 8.47 -13.94 -44.98
C THR A 143 7.37 -12.97 -44.53
N SER A 144 7.72 -11.68 -44.45
CA SER A 144 6.79 -10.56 -44.53
C SER A 144 5.97 -10.65 -45.82
N SER A 145 4.70 -10.25 -45.84
CA SER A 145 3.88 -10.27 -47.07
C SER A 145 4.31 -9.20 -48.08
N ASN A 146 5.45 -9.42 -48.74
CA ASN A 146 5.94 -8.63 -49.88
C ASN A 146 5.13 -9.03 -51.11
N ILE A 147 3.98 -8.37 -51.30
CA ILE A 147 3.13 -8.55 -52.48
C ILE A 147 3.88 -7.94 -53.67
N ASN A 148 4.09 -8.74 -54.71
CA ASN A 148 4.78 -8.31 -55.92
C ASN A 148 3.80 -7.61 -56.89
N LEU A 149 3.50 -6.33 -56.62
CA LEU A 149 2.62 -5.49 -57.44
C LEU A 149 3.18 -5.26 -58.84
N SER A 150 4.51 -5.24 -59.00
CA SER A 150 5.18 -5.12 -60.29
C SER A 150 4.87 -6.32 -61.20
N LYS A 151 4.96 -7.57 -60.72
CA LYS A 151 4.55 -8.75 -61.51
C LYS A 151 3.06 -8.73 -61.89
N ALA A 152 2.19 -8.23 -61.01
CA ALA A 152 0.76 -8.12 -61.31
C ALA A 152 0.45 -7.06 -62.38
N ALA A 153 1.29 -6.03 -62.50
CA ALA A 153 1.19 -5.01 -63.53
C ALA A 153 1.88 -5.42 -64.84
N GLU A 154 3.05 -6.07 -64.76
CA GLU A 154 3.80 -6.63 -65.89
C GLU A 154 2.97 -7.67 -66.66
N ASN A 155 2.40 -8.66 -65.97
CA ASN A 155 1.58 -9.72 -66.59
C ASN A 155 0.29 -9.21 -67.29
N LYS A 156 -0.11 -7.96 -67.03
CA LYS A 156 -1.23 -7.31 -67.73
C LYS A 156 -0.78 -6.42 -68.88
N ALA A 157 0.40 -5.80 -68.78
CA ALA A 157 0.98 -5.01 -69.86
C ALA A 157 1.23 -5.85 -71.12
N THR A 158 1.56 -7.14 -70.97
CA THR A 158 1.71 -8.10 -72.07
C THR A 158 0.42 -8.46 -72.81
N ASN A 159 -0.76 -8.19 -72.24
CA ASN A 159 -2.05 -8.53 -72.85
C ASN A 159 -2.71 -7.35 -73.60
N ASN A 160 -2.15 -6.14 -73.52
CA ASN A 160 -2.62 -4.98 -74.26
C ASN A 160 -1.69 -4.71 -75.46
N THR A 161 -1.88 -5.44 -76.54
CA THR A 161 -1.25 -5.14 -77.83
C THR A 161 -1.67 -3.75 -78.30
N VAL A 162 -0.67 -2.94 -78.66
CA VAL A 162 -0.84 -1.51 -78.95
C VAL A 162 -1.69 -1.29 -80.20
N ASN A 163 -2.78 -0.52 -80.06
CA ASN A 163 -3.44 0.13 -81.19
C ASN A 163 -3.25 1.65 -81.07
N ASN A 164 -2.29 2.19 -81.82
CA ASN A 164 -1.90 3.59 -81.77
C ASN A 164 -2.84 4.44 -82.64
N ASN A 165 -3.81 5.13 -82.03
CA ASN A 165 -4.22 6.50 -82.39
C ASN A 165 -5.41 6.98 -81.54
N SER A 166 -5.12 7.72 -80.46
CA SER A 166 -6.01 8.75 -79.87
C SER A 166 -5.36 9.38 -78.63
N ARG A 167 -5.94 10.50 -78.16
CA ARG A 167 -5.51 11.32 -77.02
C ARG A 167 -4.95 10.49 -75.85
N LYS A 168 -3.86 11.00 -75.24
CA LYS A 168 -3.07 10.40 -74.15
C LYS A 168 -3.83 10.25 -72.82
N THR A 169 -4.95 9.52 -72.83
CA THR A 169 -5.66 9.09 -71.62
C THR A 169 -4.79 8.09 -70.87
N LEU A 170 -4.39 8.46 -69.66
CA LEU A 170 -3.70 7.54 -68.76
C LEU A 170 -4.61 6.36 -68.46
N ASN A 171 -4.19 5.15 -68.85
CA ASN A 171 -4.92 3.93 -68.54
C ASN A 171 -4.82 3.67 -67.03
N ILE A 172 -5.90 3.98 -66.31
CA ILE A 172 -6.07 3.70 -64.89
C ILE A 172 -6.76 2.33 -64.78
N ASP A 173 -6.01 1.28 -64.44
CA ASP A 173 -6.62 0.00 -64.08
C ASP A 173 -7.18 0.10 -62.66
N LYS A 174 -8.51 0.12 -62.54
CA LYS A 174 -9.23 0.15 -61.25
C LYS A 174 -9.18 -1.19 -60.51
N ASN A 175 -8.70 -2.27 -61.14
CA ASN A 175 -8.62 -3.60 -60.55
C ASN A 175 -7.37 -3.76 -59.65
N VAL A 176 -7.37 -3.05 -58.53
CA VAL A 176 -6.31 -3.14 -57.50
C VAL A 176 -6.41 -4.45 -56.70
N PRO A 177 -5.29 -5.12 -56.36
CA PRO A 177 -5.28 -6.40 -55.64
C PRO A 177 -5.70 -6.30 -54.16
N PHE A 178 -5.84 -5.07 -53.64
CA PHE A 178 -6.42 -4.75 -52.34
C PHE A 178 -6.79 -3.26 -52.29
N LYS A 179 -7.78 -2.90 -51.46
CA LYS A 179 -8.29 -1.51 -51.37
C LYS A 179 -7.54 -0.63 -50.38
N HIS A 180 -6.88 -1.19 -49.36
CA HIS A 180 -6.24 -0.42 -48.30
C HIS A 180 -4.84 -0.93 -47.98
N ALA A 181 -3.92 -0.02 -47.70
CA ALA A 181 -2.55 -0.34 -47.30
C ALA A 181 -2.03 0.61 -46.22
N LEU A 182 -1.10 0.12 -45.40
CA LEU A 182 -0.29 0.92 -44.50
C LEU A 182 1.03 1.28 -45.19
N LEU A 183 1.48 2.53 -45.06
CA LEU A 183 2.83 2.95 -45.45
C LEU A 183 3.87 2.42 -44.44
N LYS A 184 4.83 1.62 -44.92
CA LYS A 184 5.97 1.11 -44.15
C LYS A 184 7.14 2.10 -44.11
N ASN A 185 7.29 2.90 -45.18
CA ASN A 185 8.34 3.91 -45.35
C ASN A 185 7.71 5.29 -45.60
N LYS A 186 8.48 6.37 -45.44
CA LYS A 186 8.07 7.69 -45.96
C LYS A 186 8.03 7.64 -47.49
N VAL A 187 7.00 8.20 -48.10
CA VAL A 187 6.84 8.24 -49.57
C VAL A 187 6.49 9.64 -50.05
N GLN A 188 6.98 10.01 -51.22
CA GLN A 188 6.54 11.22 -51.92
C GLN A 188 5.22 10.94 -52.64
N GLU A 189 4.26 11.84 -52.48
CA GLU A 189 2.98 11.82 -53.19
C GLU A 189 2.98 12.92 -54.26
N TYR A 190 2.68 12.54 -55.51
CA TYR A 190 2.72 13.43 -56.67
C TYR A 190 1.31 13.86 -57.11
N LYS A 191 1.18 15.07 -57.67
CA LYS A 191 -0.11 15.64 -58.09
C LYS A 191 -0.66 14.98 -59.37
N ASN A 192 0.22 14.54 -60.26
CA ASN A 192 -0.17 13.89 -61.50
C ASN A 192 0.74 12.69 -61.81
N SER A 193 0.26 11.83 -62.70
CA SER A 193 0.98 10.68 -63.27
C SER A 193 1.80 11.03 -64.50
N SER A 194 1.92 12.33 -64.83
CA SER A 194 2.57 12.83 -66.05
C SER A 194 4.07 13.11 -65.90
N LEU A 195 4.70 12.56 -64.85
CA LEU A 195 6.15 12.63 -64.56
C LEU A 195 6.79 14.03 -64.38
N SER A 196 6.06 15.13 -64.51
CA SER A 196 6.62 16.50 -64.43
C SER A 196 6.38 17.21 -63.08
N SER A 197 5.72 16.55 -62.11
CA SER A 197 5.01 17.27 -61.04
C SER A 197 5.69 17.31 -59.67
N VAL A 198 5.67 18.52 -59.11
CA VAL A 198 5.84 18.90 -57.71
C VAL A 198 5.30 17.83 -56.74
N VAL A 199 6.12 17.45 -55.75
CA VAL A 199 5.71 16.67 -54.58
C VAL A 199 4.68 17.49 -53.80
N VAL A 200 3.43 17.02 -53.73
CA VAL A 200 2.34 17.73 -53.03
C VAL A 200 2.21 17.35 -51.57
N LYS A 201 2.72 16.17 -51.18
CA LYS A 201 2.70 15.67 -49.80
C LYS A 201 3.80 14.63 -49.59
N ILE A 202 4.25 14.49 -48.34
CA ILE A 202 5.08 13.36 -47.91
C ILE A 202 4.22 12.50 -46.98
N GLY A 203 3.84 11.31 -47.45
CA GLY A 203 3.16 10.30 -46.64
C GLY A 203 4.12 9.76 -45.57
N GLN A 204 3.63 9.62 -44.33
CA GLN A 204 4.43 9.20 -43.18
C GLN A 204 4.30 7.70 -42.90
N ILE A 205 5.28 7.16 -42.17
CA ILE A 205 5.26 5.77 -41.71
C ILE A 205 4.06 5.55 -40.77
N GLY A 206 3.20 4.60 -41.13
CA GLY A 206 1.97 4.30 -40.41
C GLY A 206 0.70 4.98 -40.93
N ASP A 207 0.80 5.84 -41.95
CA ASP A 207 -0.38 6.35 -42.65
C ASP A 207 -1.11 5.21 -43.37
N VAL A 208 -2.44 5.27 -43.41
CA VAL A 208 -3.27 4.34 -44.19
C VAL A 208 -3.71 5.02 -45.49
N ILE A 209 -3.36 4.40 -46.62
CA ILE A 209 -3.77 4.82 -47.96
C ILE A 209 -4.89 3.92 -48.49
N SER A 210 -5.77 4.49 -49.30
CA SER A 210 -6.75 3.74 -50.09
C SER A 210 -6.29 3.71 -51.54
N LEU A 211 -6.22 2.51 -52.13
CA LEU A 211 -5.84 2.31 -53.53
C LEU A 211 -7.08 2.42 -54.41
N GLN A 212 -7.03 3.30 -55.42
CA GLN A 212 -8.10 3.53 -56.37
C GLN A 212 -7.78 2.99 -57.77
N GLY A 213 -6.49 2.84 -58.12
CA GLY A 213 -6.06 2.26 -59.38
C GLY A 213 -4.55 2.10 -59.49
N ILE A 214 -4.11 1.41 -60.56
CA ILE A 214 -2.71 1.35 -61.00
C ILE A 214 -2.61 2.09 -62.34
N VAL A 215 -1.55 2.89 -62.50
CA VAL A 215 -1.27 3.70 -63.69
C VAL A 215 0.13 3.40 -64.18
N VAL A 216 0.29 3.18 -65.49
CA VAL A 216 1.60 2.98 -66.12
C VAL A 216 1.98 4.27 -66.85
N ASP A 217 3.22 4.74 -66.66
CA ASP A 217 3.74 5.87 -67.43
C ASP A 217 4.37 5.44 -68.77
N GLY A 218 4.70 6.41 -69.61
CA GLY A 218 5.35 6.18 -70.91
C GLY A 218 6.78 5.62 -70.82
N THR A 219 7.35 5.51 -69.63
CA THR A 219 8.67 4.93 -69.33
C THR A 219 8.59 3.55 -68.66
N ARG A 220 7.38 2.95 -68.62
CA ARG A 220 7.06 1.67 -67.95
C ARG A 220 7.22 1.67 -66.43
N LYS A 221 7.23 2.82 -65.76
CA LYS A 221 7.09 2.85 -64.29
C LYS A 221 5.63 2.78 -63.91
N TYR A 222 5.37 2.15 -62.77
CA TYR A 222 4.04 1.94 -62.25
C TYR A 222 3.77 2.89 -61.08
N TYR A 223 2.58 3.49 -61.06
CA TYR A 223 2.09 4.39 -60.02
C TYR A 223 0.79 3.85 -59.43
N LEU A 224 0.65 3.96 -58.12
CA LEU A 224 -0.60 3.75 -57.42
C LEU A 224 -1.37 5.06 -57.36
N LEU A 225 -2.55 5.09 -57.96
CA LEU A 225 -3.51 6.16 -57.70
C LEU A 225 -4.13 5.92 -56.33
N THR A 226 -3.94 6.88 -55.43
CA THR A 226 -4.55 6.90 -54.09
C THR A 226 -5.59 8.01 -54.00
N ASN A 227 -5.71 8.74 -52.88
CA ASN A 227 -6.68 9.82 -52.70
C ASN A 227 -6.31 11.07 -53.51
N ASN A 228 -6.50 11.01 -54.83
CA ASN A 228 -6.14 12.04 -55.83
C ASN A 228 -4.64 12.35 -55.93
N THR A 229 -3.77 11.53 -55.33
CA THR A 229 -2.31 11.60 -55.45
C THR A 229 -1.73 10.27 -55.96
N TYR A 230 -0.55 10.35 -56.55
CA TYR A 230 0.17 9.20 -57.12
C TYR A 230 1.38 8.85 -56.27
N ILE A 231 1.57 7.56 -55.99
CA ILE A 231 2.74 7.01 -55.28
C ILE A 231 3.44 6.03 -56.23
N LEU A 232 4.77 6.13 -56.38
CA LEU A 232 5.54 5.17 -57.17
C LEU A 232 5.39 3.76 -56.59
N VAL A 233 5.10 2.76 -57.42
CA VAL A 233 4.97 1.36 -56.98
C VAL A 233 6.34 0.84 -56.54
N ASP A 234 6.50 0.71 -55.24
CA ASP A 234 7.52 -0.13 -54.62
C ASP A 234 6.85 -1.11 -53.64
N ASN A 235 7.07 -2.40 -53.87
CA ASN A 235 6.57 -3.48 -53.00
C ASN A 235 7.19 -3.39 -51.59
N SER A 236 8.36 -2.74 -51.47
CA SER A 236 9.04 -2.48 -50.20
C SER A 236 8.29 -1.45 -49.34
N VAL A 237 7.44 -0.57 -49.89
CA VAL A 237 6.82 0.53 -49.11
C VAL A 237 5.42 0.24 -48.57
N LEU A 238 4.70 -0.78 -49.07
CA LEU A 238 3.31 -1.06 -48.66
C LEU A 238 3.11 -2.32 -47.83
N GLN A 239 2.15 -2.27 -46.89
CA GLN A 239 1.58 -3.43 -46.21
C GLN A 239 0.06 -3.48 -46.47
N LYS A 240 -0.44 -4.55 -47.11
CA LYS A 240 -1.88 -4.77 -47.31
C LYS A 240 -2.63 -4.80 -45.98
N LEU A 241 -3.78 -4.12 -45.95
CA LEU A 241 -4.75 -4.16 -44.85
C LEU A 241 -6.07 -4.81 -45.31
N ASN A 242 -6.74 -5.48 -44.38
CA ASN A 242 -8.09 -6.00 -44.59
C ASN A 242 -9.13 -4.86 -44.57
N ASN A 243 -10.26 -5.00 -45.28
CA ASN A 243 -11.33 -3.99 -45.32
C ASN A 243 -11.84 -3.56 -43.92
N ASN A 244 -11.79 -4.47 -42.93
CA ASN A 244 -12.24 -4.19 -41.56
C ASN A 244 -11.17 -3.55 -40.65
N TYR A 245 -10.04 -3.05 -41.21
CA TYR A 245 -8.87 -2.56 -40.46
C TYR A 245 -9.17 -1.49 -39.41
N THR A 246 -10.21 -0.68 -39.60
CA THR A 246 -10.64 0.41 -38.69
C THR A 246 -10.95 -0.11 -37.28
N HIS A 247 -11.41 -1.35 -37.15
CA HIS A 247 -11.67 -2.01 -35.87
C HIS A 247 -10.39 -2.44 -35.12
N TYR A 248 -9.21 -2.26 -35.72
CA TYR A 248 -7.93 -2.78 -35.23
C TYR A 248 -6.89 -1.67 -35.02
N TYR A 249 -5.87 -1.97 -34.23
CA TYR A 249 -4.62 -1.21 -34.24
C TYR A 249 -3.76 -1.69 -35.41
N VAL A 250 -3.40 -0.77 -36.30
CA VAL A 250 -2.68 -1.01 -37.56
C VAL A 250 -1.27 -0.43 -37.58
N HIS A 251 -0.78 0.10 -36.46
CA HIS A 251 0.61 0.58 -36.37
C HIS A 251 1.12 0.52 -34.92
N ALA A 252 2.40 0.16 -34.74
CA ALA A 252 2.99 -0.12 -33.43
C ALA A 252 3.27 1.15 -32.59
N ASN A 253 3.47 2.30 -33.24
CA ASN A 253 3.85 3.55 -32.56
C ASN A 253 2.78 4.09 -31.59
N TYR A 254 1.57 3.51 -31.58
CA TYR A 254 0.50 3.83 -30.65
C TYR A 254 0.55 3.02 -29.34
N THR A 255 1.37 1.97 -29.25
CA THR A 255 1.29 0.94 -28.20
C THR A 255 2.65 0.37 -27.80
N HIS A 256 3.13 0.69 -26.60
CA HIS A 256 4.10 -0.14 -25.88
C HIS A 256 3.45 -1.00 -24.80
N LEU A 257 2.25 -0.61 -24.35
CA LEU A 257 1.42 -1.36 -23.42
C LEU A 257 -0.02 -1.34 -23.93
N ILE A 258 -0.66 -2.49 -23.89
CA ILE A 258 -2.08 -2.70 -24.15
C ILE A 258 -2.74 -3.15 -22.86
N LYS A 259 -3.95 -2.67 -22.62
CA LYS A 259 -4.83 -3.14 -21.54
C LYS A 259 -5.98 -3.95 -22.14
N ALA A 260 -6.31 -5.07 -21.51
CA ALA A 260 -7.42 -5.93 -21.88
C ALA A 260 -8.77 -5.32 -21.44
N LYS A 261 -9.63 -4.97 -22.40
CA LYS A 261 -11.03 -4.58 -22.20
C LYS A 261 -11.94 -5.80 -22.00
N LYS A 262 -11.57 -6.92 -22.64
CA LYS A 262 -12.18 -8.25 -22.58
C LYS A 262 -11.08 -9.31 -22.49
N GLY A 263 -11.41 -10.53 -22.07
CA GLY A 263 -10.45 -11.63 -22.09
C GLY A 263 -10.06 -12.04 -23.52
N PHE A 264 -8.82 -12.45 -23.72
CA PHE A 264 -8.31 -12.99 -24.99
C PHE A 264 -7.16 -13.97 -24.75
N VAL A 265 -6.71 -14.69 -25.78
CA VAL A 265 -5.62 -15.67 -25.69
C VAL A 265 -4.36 -15.15 -26.39
N LEU A 266 -3.20 -15.44 -25.82
CA LEU A 266 -1.88 -15.34 -26.46
C LEU A 266 -1.59 -16.67 -27.17
N TYR A 267 -1.14 -16.61 -28.42
CA TYR A 267 -0.88 -17.79 -29.25
C TYR A 267 0.59 -17.85 -29.68
N SER A 268 1.17 -19.04 -29.77
CA SER A 268 2.54 -19.23 -30.28
C SER A 268 2.61 -19.21 -31.81
N ASP A 269 1.47 -19.18 -32.50
CA ASP A 269 1.40 -19.09 -33.96
C ASP A 269 0.49 -17.94 -34.43
N ALA A 270 0.87 -17.33 -35.54
CA ALA A 270 0.11 -16.22 -36.14
C ALA A 270 -1.26 -16.65 -36.70
N ASN A 271 -1.51 -17.95 -36.89
CA ASN A 271 -2.80 -18.49 -37.32
C ASN A 271 -3.73 -18.79 -36.14
N THR A 272 -3.32 -18.48 -34.90
CA THR A 272 -4.12 -18.59 -33.68
C THR A 272 -4.68 -20.00 -33.43
N LYS A 273 -3.86 -21.04 -33.70
CA LYS A 273 -4.19 -22.46 -33.50
C LYS A 273 -3.67 -23.03 -32.17
N LYS A 274 -2.52 -22.54 -31.67
CA LYS A 274 -1.83 -23.01 -30.47
C LYS A 274 -1.88 -21.93 -29.38
N GLY A 275 -2.90 -22.00 -28.53
CA GLY A 275 -3.03 -21.10 -27.38
C GLY A 275 -1.99 -21.42 -26.30
N VAL A 276 -1.39 -20.37 -25.72
CA VAL A 276 -0.33 -20.46 -24.70
C VAL A 276 -0.82 -19.95 -23.34
N ARG A 277 -1.52 -18.81 -23.32
CA ARG A 277 -2.02 -18.20 -22.08
C ARG A 277 -3.29 -17.38 -22.33
N THR A 278 -4.26 -17.46 -21.42
CA THR A 278 -5.37 -16.51 -21.35
C THR A 278 -4.96 -15.22 -20.63
N VAL A 279 -5.36 -14.09 -21.19
CA VAL A 279 -5.25 -12.74 -20.63
C VAL A 279 -6.64 -12.30 -20.20
N HIS A 280 -6.79 -11.85 -18.96
CA HIS A 280 -8.07 -11.49 -18.37
C HIS A 280 -8.37 -9.98 -18.48
N LYS A 281 -9.65 -9.60 -18.38
CA LYS A 281 -10.08 -8.19 -18.39
C LYS A 281 -9.35 -7.40 -17.29
N GLY A 282 -8.74 -6.27 -17.67
CA GLY A 282 -7.97 -5.39 -16.79
C GLY A 282 -6.47 -5.72 -16.74
N GLU A 283 -6.04 -6.88 -17.23
CA GLU A 283 -4.61 -7.19 -17.36
C GLU A 283 -3.94 -6.33 -18.45
N TYR A 284 -2.61 -6.25 -18.39
CA TYR A 284 -1.79 -5.51 -19.35
C TYR A 284 -0.81 -6.46 -20.06
N VAL A 285 -0.60 -6.21 -21.34
CA VAL A 285 0.33 -6.95 -22.22
C VAL A 285 1.18 -5.93 -22.98
N ALA A 286 2.50 -6.07 -22.99
CA ALA A 286 3.33 -5.19 -23.81
C ALA A 286 3.21 -5.55 -25.30
N VAL A 287 3.42 -4.56 -26.17
CA VAL A 287 3.44 -4.78 -27.61
C VAL A 287 4.87 -4.61 -28.11
N SER A 288 5.41 -5.66 -28.74
CA SER A 288 6.73 -5.64 -29.41
C SER A 288 6.62 -5.31 -30.90
N GLY A 289 5.43 -5.38 -31.49
CA GLY A 289 5.20 -5.07 -32.89
C GLY A 289 3.81 -5.50 -33.36
N ILE A 290 3.60 -5.45 -34.67
CA ILE A 290 2.37 -5.92 -35.33
C ILE A 290 2.75 -6.89 -36.44
N TYR A 291 2.02 -8.01 -36.50
CA TYR A 291 2.05 -8.96 -37.60
C TYR A 291 0.80 -8.80 -38.45
N TYR A 292 0.93 -8.94 -39.76
CA TYR A 292 -0.19 -8.92 -40.70
C TYR A 292 -0.29 -10.30 -41.34
N THR A 293 -1.48 -10.91 -41.25
CA THR A 293 -1.76 -12.15 -41.99
C THR A 293 -1.76 -11.89 -43.50
N ALA A 294 -1.70 -12.94 -44.33
CA ALA A 294 -1.85 -12.82 -45.78
C ALA A 294 -3.16 -12.11 -46.22
N SER A 295 -4.22 -12.17 -45.39
CA SER A 295 -5.48 -11.44 -45.60
C SER A 295 -5.43 -9.95 -45.23
N GLY A 296 -4.31 -9.45 -44.72
CA GLY A 296 -4.12 -8.08 -44.22
C GLY A 296 -4.70 -7.83 -42.82
N MET A 297 -5.03 -8.87 -42.06
CA MET A 297 -5.57 -8.71 -40.69
C MET A 297 -4.43 -8.44 -39.70
N PRO A 298 -4.47 -7.34 -38.91
CA PRO A 298 -3.45 -7.05 -37.91
C PRO A 298 -3.60 -7.93 -36.66
N LYS A 299 -2.47 -8.44 -36.16
CA LYS A 299 -2.32 -9.08 -34.85
C LYS A 299 -1.17 -8.42 -34.10
N LEU A 300 -1.36 -8.13 -32.82
CA LEU A 300 -0.29 -7.59 -31.98
C LEU A 300 0.69 -8.71 -31.63
N ARG A 301 1.97 -8.36 -31.49
CA ARG A 301 3.02 -9.26 -31.04
C ARG A 301 3.47 -8.93 -29.61
N PHE A 302 3.81 -9.97 -28.86
CA PHE A 302 4.56 -9.90 -27.62
C PHE A 302 5.64 -10.99 -27.66
N GLY A 303 6.88 -10.59 -27.94
CA GLY A 303 7.94 -11.54 -28.30
C GLY A 303 7.53 -12.32 -29.54
N ASP A 304 7.56 -13.65 -29.44
CA ASP A 304 7.10 -14.57 -30.49
C ASP A 304 5.62 -14.98 -30.35
N LEU A 305 4.90 -14.42 -29.37
CA LEU A 305 3.47 -14.64 -29.21
C LEU A 305 2.63 -13.60 -29.98
N TYR A 306 1.46 -14.04 -30.42
CA TYR A 306 0.48 -13.26 -31.21
C TYR A 306 -0.84 -13.12 -30.45
N PHE A 307 -1.46 -11.95 -30.53
CA PHE A 307 -2.76 -11.66 -29.92
C PHE A 307 -3.58 -10.62 -30.68
N THR A 308 -4.82 -10.40 -30.25
CA THR A 308 -5.77 -9.56 -30.98
C THR A 308 -5.39 -8.08 -30.97
N ALA A 309 -5.42 -7.45 -32.15
CA ALA A 309 -5.33 -5.99 -32.30
C ALA A 309 -6.70 -5.29 -32.25
N ASN A 310 -7.80 -6.02 -32.01
CA ASN A 310 -9.16 -5.49 -32.10
C ASN A 310 -9.51 -4.54 -30.94
N ARG A 311 -9.89 -3.31 -31.26
CA ARG A 311 -10.20 -2.21 -30.33
C ARG A 311 -11.38 -2.47 -29.38
N SER A 312 -12.18 -3.51 -29.61
CA SER A 312 -13.22 -3.97 -28.67
C SER A 312 -12.68 -4.89 -27.57
N PHE A 313 -11.53 -5.52 -27.79
CA PHE A 313 -10.83 -6.38 -26.82
C PHE A 313 -9.68 -5.66 -26.11
N VAL A 314 -9.04 -4.68 -26.76
CA VAL A 314 -7.82 -4.03 -26.27
C VAL A 314 -7.89 -2.49 -26.38
N GLU A 315 -7.20 -1.80 -25.48
CA GLU A 315 -6.96 -0.34 -25.53
C GLU A 315 -5.48 0.00 -25.29
N THR A 316 -5.02 1.11 -25.87
CA THR A 316 -3.65 1.60 -25.65
C THR A 316 -3.46 2.09 -24.22
N SER A 317 -2.25 1.89 -23.68
CA SER A 317 -1.88 2.38 -22.37
C SER A 317 -0.42 2.81 -22.32
N LYS A 318 -0.09 3.65 -21.35
CA LYS A 318 1.29 3.95 -20.93
C LYS A 318 1.56 3.19 -19.63
N LEU A 319 2.78 3.27 -19.07
CA LEU A 319 3.02 2.77 -17.71
C LEU A 319 1.96 3.32 -16.74
N PRO A 320 1.22 2.49 -15.99
CA PRO A 320 0.07 2.93 -15.20
C PRO A 320 0.46 3.82 -14.01
N PHE A 321 1.73 3.78 -13.58
CA PHE A 321 2.32 4.61 -12.54
C PHE A 321 3.85 4.60 -12.62
N LYS A 322 4.50 5.64 -12.07
CA LYS A 322 5.97 5.79 -12.03
C LYS A 322 6.62 5.27 -10.73
N LYS A 323 5.83 5.02 -9.68
CA LYS A 323 6.30 4.59 -8.35
C LYS A 323 5.41 3.47 -7.82
N SER A 324 6.01 2.48 -7.18
CA SER A 324 5.28 1.36 -6.56
C SER A 324 6.02 0.70 -5.42
N LEU A 325 5.32 -0.11 -4.63
CA LEU A 325 5.89 -1.11 -3.73
C LEU A 325 5.76 -2.51 -4.34
N LEU A 326 6.72 -3.39 -4.04
CA LEU A 326 6.58 -4.83 -4.24
C LEU A 326 5.58 -5.42 -3.21
N LYS A 327 4.55 -6.14 -3.67
CA LYS A 327 3.61 -6.86 -2.77
C LYS A 327 4.15 -8.22 -2.31
N SER A 328 5.03 -8.84 -3.11
CA SER A 328 5.83 -10.03 -2.79
C SER A 328 7.28 -9.84 -3.26
N SER A 329 8.19 -10.69 -2.80
CA SER A 329 9.59 -10.62 -3.22
C SER A 329 9.76 -11.01 -4.70
N GLN A 330 10.68 -10.37 -5.42
CA GLN A 330 10.89 -10.52 -6.86
C GLN A 330 12.36 -10.56 -7.23
N ASN A 331 12.71 -11.21 -8.34
CA ASN A 331 14.06 -11.23 -8.87
C ASN A 331 14.38 -9.93 -9.64
N GLU A 332 15.51 -9.30 -9.35
CA GLU A 332 16.03 -8.12 -10.08
C GLU A 332 17.24 -8.51 -10.94
N TYR A 333 17.07 -8.40 -12.25
CA TYR A 333 17.99 -8.83 -13.30
C TYR A 333 18.83 -7.67 -13.84
N GLN A 334 20.06 -7.93 -14.28
CA GLN A 334 20.93 -6.91 -14.89
C GLN A 334 20.49 -6.49 -16.29
N LYS A 335 19.86 -7.38 -17.06
CA LYS A 335 19.32 -7.11 -18.41
C LYS A 335 17.85 -7.57 -18.46
N ALA A 336 17.13 -7.17 -19.51
CA ALA A 336 15.79 -7.67 -19.79
C ALA A 336 15.88 -9.10 -20.36
N SER A 337 16.26 -10.07 -19.53
CA SER A 337 16.53 -11.45 -19.93
C SER A 337 16.48 -12.36 -18.70
N SER A 338 15.84 -13.53 -18.83
CA SER A 338 15.72 -14.50 -17.72
C SER A 338 17.04 -15.20 -17.42
N ASN A 339 17.90 -15.26 -18.43
CA ASN A 339 19.23 -15.86 -18.37
C ASN A 339 20.30 -14.86 -17.93
N SER A 340 19.94 -13.58 -17.73
CA SER A 340 20.87 -12.56 -17.25
C SER A 340 21.15 -12.68 -15.76
N VAL A 341 22.33 -12.25 -15.33
CA VAL A 341 22.79 -12.34 -13.93
C VAL A 341 21.77 -11.73 -12.98
N LEU A 342 21.30 -12.54 -12.03
CA LEU A 342 20.47 -12.09 -10.91
C LEU A 342 21.31 -11.20 -10.00
N ARG A 343 20.95 -9.91 -9.88
CA ARG A 343 21.69 -8.97 -9.03
C ARG A 343 21.27 -9.05 -7.57
N LYS A 344 19.97 -9.22 -7.32
CA LYS A 344 19.40 -9.47 -5.98
C LYS A 344 17.94 -9.93 -6.08
N LYS A 345 17.42 -10.41 -4.96
CA LYS A 345 15.98 -10.56 -4.72
C LYS A 345 15.44 -9.30 -4.04
N GLY A 346 14.67 -8.48 -4.76
CA GLY A 346 13.90 -7.38 -4.19
C GLY A 346 12.88 -7.92 -3.19
N LYS A 347 12.73 -7.27 -2.04
CA LYS A 347 11.92 -7.76 -0.91
C LYS A 347 10.52 -7.15 -0.95
N LYS A 348 9.52 -7.87 -0.43
CA LYS A 348 8.19 -7.30 -0.15
C LYS A 348 8.31 -5.96 0.60
N GLY A 349 7.65 -4.93 0.10
CA GLY A 349 7.70 -3.57 0.62
C GLY A 349 8.85 -2.70 0.10
N ASP A 350 9.74 -3.20 -0.76
CA ASP A 350 10.72 -2.35 -1.44
C ASP A 350 10.03 -1.38 -2.43
N VAL A 351 10.50 -0.13 -2.46
CA VAL A 351 9.99 0.92 -3.35
C VAL A 351 10.75 0.91 -4.68
N LEU A 352 9.99 0.83 -5.77
CA LEU A 352 10.51 0.81 -7.14
C LEU A 352 10.13 2.09 -7.90
N SER A 353 11.07 2.55 -8.72
CA SER A 353 10.87 3.63 -9.70
C SER A 353 10.76 3.03 -11.08
N LEU A 354 9.57 3.02 -11.67
CA LEU A 354 9.33 2.37 -12.96
C LEU A 354 9.72 3.33 -14.08
N LYS A 355 10.75 2.96 -14.86
CA LYS A 355 11.36 3.80 -15.91
C LYS A 355 10.81 3.53 -17.30
N GLY A 356 10.54 2.26 -17.63
CA GLY A 356 10.12 1.84 -18.96
C GLY A 356 9.83 0.34 -19.02
N LEU A 357 9.27 -0.10 -20.15
CA LEU A 357 9.07 -1.52 -20.48
C LEU A 357 10.07 -1.93 -21.54
N TYR A 358 10.58 -3.16 -21.42
CA TYR A 358 11.62 -3.73 -22.27
C TYR A 358 11.23 -5.16 -22.63
N LEU A 359 11.48 -5.55 -23.89
CA LEU A 359 11.31 -6.92 -24.32
C LEU A 359 12.54 -7.74 -23.93
N GLY A 360 12.32 -9.01 -23.58
CA GLY A 360 13.37 -9.99 -23.31
C GLY A 360 12.96 -11.39 -23.72
N ASP A 361 13.86 -12.35 -23.48
CA ASP A 361 13.90 -13.71 -24.06
C ASP A 361 12.55 -14.45 -24.20
N ASN A 362 11.63 -14.27 -23.25
CA ASN A 362 10.22 -14.70 -23.34
C ASN A 362 9.29 -13.86 -22.43
N ASN A 363 9.74 -12.68 -21.99
CA ASN A 363 9.09 -11.90 -20.93
C ASN A 363 9.08 -10.41 -21.24
N VAL A 364 8.07 -9.70 -20.74
CA VAL A 364 8.15 -8.24 -20.59
C VAL A 364 8.92 -7.96 -19.30
N TYR A 365 9.86 -7.03 -19.36
CA TYR A 365 10.57 -6.53 -18.19
C TYR A 365 10.21 -5.07 -17.92
N ILE A 366 10.01 -4.72 -16.65
CA ILE A 366 9.95 -3.32 -16.19
C ILE A 366 11.36 -2.93 -15.77
N LYS A 367 11.92 -1.87 -16.35
CA LYS A 367 13.16 -1.26 -15.85
C LYS A 367 12.86 -0.44 -14.60
N VAL A 368 13.54 -0.76 -13.51
CA VAL A 368 13.26 -0.25 -12.16
C VAL A 368 14.38 0.68 -11.64
N THR A 369 14.38 0.95 -10.34
CA THR A 369 15.43 1.71 -9.65
C THR A 369 16.81 1.11 -9.93
N TYR A 370 17.84 1.95 -10.06
CA TYR A 370 19.23 1.55 -10.37
C TYR A 370 19.41 0.80 -11.71
N ASN A 371 18.49 0.95 -12.67
CA ASN A 371 18.57 0.39 -14.03
C ASN A 371 18.43 -1.13 -14.17
N TYR A 372 18.09 -1.85 -13.10
CA TYR A 372 17.74 -3.29 -13.14
C TYR A 372 16.37 -3.53 -13.76
N TYR A 373 16.05 -4.81 -13.98
CA TYR A 373 14.84 -5.27 -14.64
C TYR A 373 14.10 -6.28 -13.75
N ILE A 374 12.78 -6.18 -13.66
CA ILE A 374 11.90 -7.21 -13.07
C ILE A 374 10.94 -7.71 -14.15
N VAL A 375 10.45 -8.94 -14.05
CA VAL A 375 9.34 -9.41 -14.91
C VAL A 375 8.10 -8.54 -14.66
N ALA A 376 7.38 -8.17 -15.72
CA ALA A 376 6.29 -7.20 -15.63
C ALA A 376 4.98 -7.81 -15.11
N ASP A 377 4.89 -7.93 -13.79
CA ASP A 377 3.64 -8.25 -13.08
C ASP A 377 3.11 -7.02 -12.33
N PHE A 378 2.15 -6.31 -12.93
CA PHE A 378 1.50 -5.16 -12.30
C PHE A 378 0.55 -5.55 -11.15
N ASN A 379 0.07 -6.80 -11.08
CA ASN A 379 -0.76 -7.25 -9.96
C ASN A 379 0.07 -7.35 -8.68
N ASN A 380 1.35 -7.72 -8.80
CA ASN A 380 2.33 -7.71 -7.71
C ASN A 380 2.88 -6.31 -7.37
N LEU A 381 2.50 -5.27 -8.11
CA LEU A 381 2.88 -3.89 -7.81
C LEU A 381 1.75 -3.13 -7.11
N GLN A 382 2.07 -2.49 -5.99
CA GLN A 382 1.18 -1.54 -5.34
C GLN A 382 1.56 -0.13 -5.78
N ARG A 383 0.69 0.56 -6.53
CA ARG A 383 0.88 1.97 -6.93
C ARG A 383 1.17 2.84 -5.70
N LEU A 384 2.17 3.72 -5.85
CA LEU A 384 2.44 4.83 -4.95
C LEU A 384 2.22 6.17 -5.64
N THR A 385 1.81 7.17 -4.85
CA THR A 385 1.85 8.58 -5.24
C THR A 385 3.30 9.03 -5.47
N THR A 386 3.51 10.03 -6.33
CA THR A 386 4.86 10.57 -6.64
C THR A 386 5.55 11.18 -5.42
N ASN A 387 4.78 11.74 -4.49
CA ASN A 387 5.24 12.36 -3.24
C ASN A 387 5.23 11.40 -2.03
N TYR A 388 5.37 10.08 -2.25
CA TYR A 388 5.26 9.05 -1.19
C TYR A 388 6.19 9.26 0.01
N GLN A 389 7.32 9.98 -0.16
CA GLN A 389 8.27 10.30 0.89
C GLN A 389 7.66 11.17 2.01
N ARG A 390 6.56 11.89 1.72
CA ARG A 390 5.75 12.61 2.73
C ARG A 390 4.95 11.68 3.65
N TYR A 391 4.97 10.37 3.39
CA TYR A 391 4.18 9.36 4.08
C TYR A 391 5.06 8.25 4.65
N TYR A 392 4.49 7.48 5.57
CA TYR A 392 4.96 6.14 5.88
C TYR A 392 4.40 5.17 4.85
N VAL A 393 5.27 4.30 4.33
CA VAL A 393 4.91 3.15 3.49
C VAL A 393 5.24 1.86 4.25
N HIS A 394 4.76 0.71 3.77
CA HIS A 394 4.83 -0.57 4.48
C HIS A 394 6.22 -0.92 5.08
N LYS A 395 7.32 -0.62 4.38
CA LYS A 395 8.70 -0.88 4.86
C LYS A 395 9.14 -0.02 6.04
N ASN A 396 8.49 1.12 6.25
CA ASN A 396 8.84 2.10 7.28
C ASN A 396 7.94 2.01 8.52
N TYR A 397 7.01 1.06 8.59
CA TYR A 397 5.90 1.04 9.55
C TYR A 397 6.12 0.02 10.68
N THR A 398 5.88 0.41 11.94
CA THR A 398 6.29 -0.34 13.15
C THR A 398 5.13 -0.78 14.06
N GLY A 399 3.92 -1.03 13.52
CA GLY A 399 2.76 -1.50 14.32
C GLY A 399 2.07 -0.43 15.17
N LYS A 400 2.80 0.63 15.54
CA LYS A 400 2.40 1.63 16.52
C LYS A 400 3.02 2.99 16.15
N ILE A 401 2.18 4.02 16.13
CA ILE A 401 2.58 5.38 15.79
C ILE A 401 2.14 6.36 16.87
N LYS A 402 2.87 7.46 17.00
CA LYS A 402 2.53 8.60 17.85
C LYS A 402 1.98 9.72 16.99
N VAL A 403 0.93 10.38 17.47
CA VAL A 403 0.24 11.47 16.79
C VAL A 403 0.97 12.80 17.06
N LYS A 404 1.44 13.48 16.02
CA LYS A 404 2.19 14.76 16.08
C LYS A 404 1.30 16.00 15.99
N LYS A 405 0.16 15.86 15.30
CA LYS A 405 -0.88 16.88 15.08
C LYS A 405 -2.24 16.17 15.09
N GLY A 406 -3.32 16.88 15.43
CA GLY A 406 -4.67 16.30 15.44
C GLY A 406 -4.95 15.49 14.16
N LEU A 407 -5.35 14.23 14.34
CA LEU A 407 -5.33 13.22 13.28
C LEU A 407 -6.75 12.72 13.03
N ILE A 408 -7.31 13.14 11.90
CA ILE A 408 -8.69 12.82 11.53
C ILE A 408 -8.80 11.33 11.16
N LEU A 409 -9.76 10.66 11.80
CA LEU A 409 -10.20 9.29 11.56
C LEU A 409 -11.36 9.29 10.55
N TYR A 410 -11.32 8.38 9.57
CA TYR A 410 -12.33 8.27 8.52
C TYR A 410 -12.87 6.84 8.42
N SER A 411 -14.14 6.67 8.04
CA SER A 411 -14.73 5.36 7.75
C SER A 411 -14.43 4.86 6.33
N ASP A 412 -13.96 5.73 5.43
CA ASP A 412 -13.68 5.38 4.04
C ASP A 412 -12.25 5.74 3.58
N LEU A 413 -11.72 4.94 2.66
CA LEU A 413 -10.36 5.06 2.14
C LEU A 413 -10.13 6.35 1.31
N LYS A 414 -11.20 6.90 0.71
CA LYS A 414 -11.15 8.18 -0.04
C LYS A 414 -11.18 9.38 0.92
N THR A 415 -11.35 9.14 2.23
CA THR A 415 -11.38 10.13 3.31
C THR A 415 -12.40 11.24 3.06
N LYS A 416 -13.65 10.83 2.79
CA LYS A 416 -14.81 11.72 2.64
C LYS A 416 -15.63 11.83 3.92
N HIS A 417 -15.74 10.74 4.69
CA HIS A 417 -16.58 10.66 5.89
C HIS A 417 -15.69 10.60 7.12
N GLN A 418 -15.57 11.75 7.80
CA GLN A 418 -14.89 11.86 9.08
C GLN A 418 -15.72 11.21 10.19
N ILE A 419 -15.03 10.54 11.12
CA ILE A 419 -15.61 9.88 12.28
C ILE A 419 -15.17 10.57 13.58
N ASP A 420 -13.88 10.90 13.72
CA ASP A 420 -13.32 11.47 14.95
C ASP A 420 -11.98 12.18 14.68
N VAL A 421 -11.40 12.85 15.69
CA VAL A 421 -10.07 13.47 15.66
C VAL A 421 -9.21 12.99 16.82
N ILE A 422 -8.21 12.16 16.53
CA ILE A 422 -7.26 11.65 17.52
C ILE A 422 -6.31 12.77 17.94
N ARG A 423 -6.22 13.03 19.25
CA ARG A 423 -5.45 14.14 19.82
C ARG A 423 -3.92 14.01 19.58
N LYS A 424 -3.25 15.16 19.52
CA LYS A 424 -1.77 15.24 19.53
C LYS A 424 -1.22 14.57 20.79
N GLY A 425 -0.18 13.75 20.64
CA GLY A 425 0.47 13.02 21.72
C GLY A 425 0.03 11.55 21.85
N SER A 426 -1.15 11.17 21.37
CA SER A 426 -1.68 9.80 21.47
C SER A 426 -0.80 8.76 20.74
N PHE A 427 -0.73 7.54 21.28
CA PHE A 427 0.06 6.42 20.73
C PHE A 427 -0.85 5.33 20.16
N ILE A 428 -1.28 5.47 18.92
CA ILE A 428 -2.24 4.56 18.31
C ILE A 428 -1.57 3.31 17.72
N LYS A 429 -2.15 2.15 18.06
CA LYS A 429 -1.83 0.88 17.40
C LYS A 429 -2.57 0.83 16.07
N ILE A 430 -1.84 0.52 15.02
CA ILE A 430 -2.35 0.40 13.66
C ILE A 430 -2.46 -1.09 13.32
N THR A 431 -3.49 -1.46 12.56
CA THR A 431 -3.80 -2.86 12.19
C THR A 431 -3.24 -3.23 10.81
N GLY A 432 -2.98 -2.23 9.95
CA GLY A 432 -2.49 -2.45 8.60
C GLY A 432 -2.30 -1.15 7.82
N MET A 433 -2.11 -1.27 6.51
CA MET A 433 -1.96 -0.13 5.60
C MET A 433 -2.68 -0.43 4.29
N GLN A 434 -3.50 0.51 3.84
CA GLN A 434 -4.15 0.48 2.53
C GLN A 434 -3.71 1.67 1.67
N TYR A 435 -4.07 1.62 0.39
CA TYR A 435 -3.66 2.61 -0.60
C TYR A 435 -4.87 3.00 -1.44
N THR A 436 -5.10 4.31 -1.56
CA THR A 436 -6.07 4.86 -2.52
C THR A 436 -5.70 4.47 -3.96
N SER A 437 -6.65 4.59 -4.90
CA SER A 437 -6.43 4.33 -6.33
C SER A 437 -5.32 5.19 -6.97
N THR A 438 -5.00 6.35 -6.38
CA THR A 438 -3.89 7.23 -6.79
C THR A 438 -2.55 6.85 -6.13
N GLY A 439 -2.55 5.96 -5.14
CA GLY A 439 -1.37 5.47 -4.43
C GLY A 439 -1.00 6.25 -3.16
N ILE A 440 -1.90 7.08 -2.63
CA ILE A 440 -1.71 7.71 -1.30
C ILE A 440 -1.89 6.63 -0.22
N PRO A 441 -0.89 6.40 0.67
CA PRO A 441 -1.01 5.43 1.76
C PRO A 441 -1.91 5.95 2.88
N LYS A 442 -2.69 5.03 3.47
CA LYS A 442 -3.56 5.26 4.63
C LYS A 442 -3.25 4.18 5.68
N LEU A 443 -3.10 4.59 6.94
CA LEU A 443 -2.95 3.67 8.06
C LEU A 443 -4.33 3.16 8.47
N MET A 444 -4.45 1.88 8.84
CA MET A 444 -5.70 1.29 9.31
C MET A 444 -5.75 1.21 10.83
N MET A 445 -6.87 1.58 11.43
CA MET A 445 -7.15 1.36 12.85
C MET A 445 -8.46 0.59 12.97
N GLY A 446 -8.36 -0.75 13.00
CA GLY A 446 -9.51 -1.61 12.76
C GLY A 446 -10.04 -1.41 11.33
N ASN A 447 -11.32 -1.08 11.20
CA ASN A 447 -11.98 -0.82 9.92
C ASN A 447 -11.86 0.65 9.45
N TYR A 448 -11.20 1.50 10.23
CA TYR A 448 -11.09 2.95 9.98
C TYR A 448 -9.73 3.33 9.37
N TYR A 449 -9.69 4.49 8.72
CA TYR A 449 -8.55 5.00 7.95
C TYR A 449 -8.01 6.31 8.51
N LEU A 450 -6.69 6.42 8.51
CA LEU A 450 -5.92 7.57 9.00
C LEU A 450 -4.89 7.99 7.94
N THR A 451 -4.46 9.25 7.94
CA THR A 451 -3.36 9.67 7.05
C THR A 451 -2.04 9.04 7.50
N ALA A 452 -1.28 8.46 6.55
CA ALA A 452 0.07 7.98 6.81
C ALA A 452 1.14 9.10 6.79
N SER A 453 0.74 10.38 6.77
CA SER A 453 1.66 11.49 6.56
C SER A 453 2.61 11.72 7.74
N ARG A 454 3.92 11.83 7.46
CA ARG A 454 5.00 12.06 8.43
C ARG A 454 4.90 13.41 9.14
N ALA A 455 4.07 14.33 8.63
CA ALA A 455 3.74 15.60 9.27
C ALA A 455 2.73 15.45 10.43
N TYR A 456 1.91 14.39 10.41
CA TYR A 456 0.85 14.12 11.37
C TYR A 456 1.18 12.98 12.32
N VAL A 457 2.03 12.04 11.92
CA VAL A 457 2.39 10.85 12.72
C VAL A 457 3.89 10.61 12.70
N GLU A 458 4.42 9.95 13.74
CA GLU A 458 5.75 9.37 13.77
C GLU A 458 5.71 7.92 14.25
N THR A 459 6.56 7.07 13.68
CA THR A 459 6.70 5.66 14.09
C THR A 459 7.44 5.57 15.41
N SER A 460 6.81 4.93 16.40
CA SER A 460 7.50 4.58 17.64
C SER A 460 8.34 3.34 17.39
N THR A 461 9.67 3.47 17.50
CA THR A 461 10.57 2.33 17.68
C THR A 461 10.56 1.83 19.13
N SER A 462 10.11 2.66 20.08
CA SER A 462 10.00 2.28 21.48
C SER A 462 8.70 1.53 21.78
N SER A 463 8.85 0.40 22.50
CA SER A 463 7.74 -0.31 23.14
C SER A 463 7.11 0.50 24.27
N LYS A 464 7.85 1.43 24.88
CA LYS A 464 7.38 2.35 25.92
C LYS A 464 6.24 3.24 25.42
N ILE A 465 5.21 3.40 26.24
CA ILE A 465 4.17 4.42 26.16
C ILE A 465 4.25 5.20 27.46
N PHE A 466 4.11 6.52 27.35
CA PHE A 466 3.92 7.38 28.49
C PHE A 466 3.03 8.56 28.09
N LEU A 467 2.02 8.84 28.92
CA LEU A 467 1.11 9.97 28.82
C LEU A 467 1.62 11.07 29.74
N ASN A 468 1.91 12.24 29.18
CA ASN A 468 2.47 13.37 29.92
C ASN A 468 1.39 14.08 30.76
N ILE A 469 1.02 13.49 31.89
CA ILE A 469 0.04 14.03 32.83
C ILE A 469 0.77 14.66 34.01
N LYS A 470 0.39 15.88 34.40
CA LYS A 470 0.95 16.59 35.54
C LYS A 470 0.77 15.76 36.82
N THR A 471 1.85 15.50 37.54
CA THR A 471 1.77 14.86 38.85
C THR A 471 1.31 15.84 39.92
N ILE A 472 0.50 15.36 40.86
CA ILE A 472 -0.05 16.14 41.98
C ILE A 472 0.29 15.40 43.27
N CYS A 473 0.85 16.12 44.25
CA CYS A 473 1.04 15.62 45.62
C CYS A 473 -0.24 15.83 46.45
N GLN A 474 -0.56 14.87 47.31
CA GLN A 474 -1.67 14.98 48.26
C GLN A 474 -1.33 15.83 49.50
N ASN A 475 -0.06 15.83 49.89
CA ASN A 475 0.42 16.53 51.07
C ASN A 475 0.76 18.00 50.76
N PRO A 476 0.57 18.91 51.74
CA PRO A 476 0.07 18.66 53.11
C PRO A 476 -1.47 18.65 53.26
N GLU A 477 -2.23 19.05 52.25
CA GLU A 477 -3.65 19.43 52.41
C GLU A 477 -4.62 18.24 52.50
N PHE A 478 -4.17 17.05 52.08
CA PHE A 478 -4.95 15.81 52.05
C PHE A 478 -4.12 14.58 52.48
N PRO A 479 -3.72 14.47 53.77
CA PRO A 479 -2.83 13.39 54.22
C PRO A 479 -3.34 11.97 53.93
N THR A 480 -4.66 11.77 53.85
CA THR A 480 -5.30 10.48 53.56
C THR A 480 -6.15 10.52 52.28
N GLY A 481 -5.82 11.41 51.33
CA GLY A 481 -6.62 11.65 50.11
C GLY A 481 -6.17 10.93 48.82
N CYS A 482 -5.43 9.83 48.89
CA CYS A 482 -4.69 9.29 47.74
C CYS A 482 -5.58 8.98 46.51
N GLU A 483 -6.77 8.43 46.70
CA GLU A 483 -7.75 8.11 45.66
C GLU A 483 -8.29 9.37 44.99
N ALA A 484 -8.56 10.42 45.76
CA ALA A 484 -9.04 11.69 45.24
C ALA A 484 -7.98 12.38 44.40
N ILE A 485 -6.70 12.34 44.82
CA ILE A 485 -5.60 12.94 44.07
C ILE A 485 -5.26 12.13 42.81
N ALA A 486 -5.25 10.80 42.89
CA ALA A 486 -5.11 9.93 41.72
C ALA A 486 -6.27 10.16 40.73
N THR A 487 -7.51 10.23 41.22
CA THR A 487 -8.68 10.55 40.38
C THR A 487 -8.58 11.95 39.78
N THR A 488 -8.05 12.94 40.51
CA THR A 488 -7.78 14.28 39.97
C THR A 488 -6.82 14.22 38.78
N MET A 489 -5.70 13.50 38.91
CA MET A 489 -4.74 13.32 37.81
C MET A 489 -5.38 12.58 36.62
N MET A 490 -6.26 11.60 36.87
CA MET A 490 -6.99 10.91 35.83
C MET A 490 -7.95 11.84 35.07
N LEU A 491 -8.76 12.63 35.78
CA LEU A 491 -9.70 13.61 35.21
C LEU A 491 -8.96 14.70 34.41
N GLN A 492 -7.88 15.26 34.97
CA GLN A 492 -7.02 16.20 34.24
C GLN A 492 -6.39 15.56 33.00
N GLY A 493 -6.03 14.27 33.06
CA GLY A 493 -5.54 13.51 31.91
C GLY A 493 -6.58 13.32 30.79
N ALA A 494 -7.88 13.33 31.12
CA ALA A 494 -8.96 13.38 30.14
C ALA A 494 -9.14 14.77 29.49
N GLY A 495 -8.60 15.81 30.12
CA GLY A 495 -8.79 17.22 29.77
C GLY A 495 -9.87 17.93 30.60
N VAL A 496 -10.33 17.34 31.70
CA VAL A 496 -11.25 18.03 32.64
C VAL A 496 -10.46 19.08 33.42
N ASN A 497 -10.94 20.32 33.41
CA ASN A 497 -10.39 21.40 34.23
C ASN A 497 -10.91 21.30 35.67
N ILE A 498 -10.25 20.48 36.50
CA ILE A 498 -10.65 20.23 37.89
C ILE A 498 -9.44 20.26 38.84
N SER A 499 -9.61 20.86 40.02
CA SER A 499 -8.61 20.91 41.08
C SER A 499 -8.72 19.72 42.05
N LYS A 500 -7.63 19.41 42.76
CA LYS A 500 -7.65 18.40 43.84
C LYS A 500 -8.67 18.70 44.94
N GLN A 501 -8.88 19.99 45.20
CA GLN A 501 -9.84 20.50 46.17
C GLN A 501 -11.29 20.19 45.78
N GLN A 502 -11.65 20.33 44.50
CA GLN A 502 -12.99 19.98 44.01
C GLN A 502 -13.26 18.48 44.13
N VAL A 503 -12.33 17.63 43.66
CA VAL A 503 -12.50 16.17 43.74
C VAL A 503 -12.69 15.68 45.19
N VAL A 504 -11.96 16.23 46.15
CA VAL A 504 -12.10 15.86 47.57
C VAL A 504 -13.41 16.36 48.20
N ASN A 505 -13.92 17.49 47.72
CA ASN A 505 -15.21 18.04 48.16
C ASN A 505 -16.40 17.26 47.56
N GLU A 506 -16.30 16.81 46.31
CA GLU A 506 -17.33 15.99 45.64
C GLU A 506 -17.30 14.51 46.07
N MET A 507 -16.18 14.03 46.61
CA MET A 507 -15.99 12.65 47.04
C MET A 507 -17.02 12.24 48.12
N PRO A 508 -17.91 11.26 47.83
CA PRO A 508 -18.90 10.79 48.80
C PRO A 508 -18.25 10.35 50.10
N ARG A 509 -18.93 10.58 51.23
CA ARG A 509 -18.48 10.15 52.57
C ARG A 509 -19.40 9.06 53.12
N THR A 510 -18.88 8.28 54.05
CA THR A 510 -19.67 7.29 54.79
C THR A 510 -19.27 7.29 56.26
N ASN A 511 -20.25 7.02 57.12
CA ASN A 511 -20.06 6.77 58.55
C ASN A 511 -19.96 5.26 58.86
N THR A 512 -20.14 4.40 57.85
CA THR A 512 -19.92 2.96 57.94
C THR A 512 -18.45 2.63 57.65
N HIS A 513 -18.04 1.37 57.86
CA HIS A 513 -16.72 0.89 57.44
C HIS A 513 -16.68 0.34 55.99
N ASP A 514 -17.68 0.66 55.15
CA ASP A 514 -17.76 0.21 53.75
C ASP A 514 -17.33 1.29 52.75
N GLY A 515 -16.10 1.15 52.23
CA GLY A 515 -15.53 2.02 51.19
C GLY A 515 -16.29 2.02 49.86
N ASN A 516 -17.20 1.08 49.61
CA ASN A 516 -18.05 1.09 48.41
C ASN A 516 -19.18 2.12 48.48
N LEU A 517 -19.50 2.65 49.67
CA LEU A 517 -20.53 3.68 49.88
C LEU A 517 -19.94 5.09 49.83
N GLY A 518 -18.73 5.28 50.36
CA GLY A 518 -18.00 6.55 50.37
C GLY A 518 -16.64 6.44 51.05
N PHE A 519 -15.93 7.56 51.16
CA PHE A 519 -14.68 7.68 51.91
C PHE A 519 -14.96 7.64 53.42
N ILE A 520 -14.20 6.82 54.13
CA ILE A 520 -14.32 6.61 55.58
C ILE A 520 -13.46 7.67 56.31
N GLY A 521 -14.12 8.54 57.07
CA GLY A 521 -13.46 9.61 57.84
C GLY A 521 -13.18 10.90 57.04
N ASN A 522 -12.07 11.56 57.35
CA ASN A 522 -11.72 12.87 56.78
C ASN A 522 -10.36 12.83 56.04
N PRO A 523 -10.30 13.05 54.71
CA PRO A 523 -9.07 13.00 53.92
C PRO A 523 -8.07 14.12 54.26
N ARG A 524 -8.51 15.14 55.02
CA ARG A 524 -7.65 16.20 55.60
C ARG A 524 -7.00 15.81 56.92
N SER A 525 -7.43 14.71 57.52
CA SER A 525 -6.87 14.16 58.75
C SER A 525 -5.83 13.09 58.44
N GLN A 526 -4.95 12.83 59.40
CA GLN A 526 -4.09 11.64 59.42
C GLN A 526 -4.86 10.33 59.72
N THR A 527 -6.16 10.43 60.05
CA THR A 527 -7.00 9.31 60.50
C THR A 527 -8.09 8.89 59.51
N GLY A 528 -8.10 9.44 58.28
CA GLY A 528 -8.94 8.94 57.19
C GLY A 528 -8.44 7.60 56.63
N TRP A 529 -9.32 6.82 56.02
CA TRP A 529 -9.00 5.49 55.49
C TRP A 529 -9.02 5.49 53.97
N TRP A 530 -10.08 4.95 53.34
CA TRP A 530 -10.14 4.76 51.89
C TRP A 530 -11.55 4.93 51.31
N ILE A 531 -11.61 5.06 49.99
CA ILE A 531 -12.81 4.95 49.15
C ILE A 531 -12.57 3.96 48.00
N TYR A 532 -13.59 3.19 47.62
CA TYR A 532 -13.48 2.21 46.55
C TYR A 532 -14.13 2.68 45.24
N PRO A 533 -13.78 2.07 44.09
CA PRO A 533 -14.29 2.46 42.77
C PRO A 533 -15.81 2.65 42.66
N PRO A 534 -16.70 1.86 43.30
CA PRO A 534 -18.15 2.08 43.19
C PRO A 534 -18.62 3.46 43.67
N ALA A 535 -18.09 3.95 44.80
CA ALA A 535 -18.40 5.28 45.29
C ALA A 535 -17.68 6.37 44.48
N MET A 536 -16.38 6.18 44.21
CA MET A 536 -15.58 7.18 43.50
C MET A 536 -16.02 7.38 42.04
N LEU A 537 -16.61 6.36 41.42
CA LEU A 537 -17.23 6.44 40.09
C LEU A 537 -18.32 7.52 40.01
N LYS A 538 -19.01 7.85 41.11
CA LYS A 538 -20.00 8.94 41.14
C LYS A 538 -19.35 10.27 40.79
N VAL A 539 -18.21 10.59 41.42
CA VAL A 539 -17.41 11.79 41.13
C VAL A 539 -16.93 11.79 39.68
N VAL A 540 -16.41 10.66 39.19
CA VAL A 540 -15.93 10.58 37.80
C VAL A 540 -17.06 10.83 36.81
N LYS A 541 -18.26 10.28 37.05
CA LYS A 541 -19.43 10.47 36.16
C LYS A 541 -20.00 11.88 36.15
N ASN A 542 -19.76 12.69 37.19
CA ASN A 542 -20.11 14.12 37.17
C ASN A 542 -19.31 14.91 36.11
N HIS A 543 -18.08 14.46 35.80
CA HIS A 543 -17.14 15.17 34.91
C HIS A 543 -16.85 14.45 33.59
N LEU A 544 -17.03 13.12 33.55
CA LEU A 544 -16.78 12.24 32.41
C LEU A 544 -17.86 11.16 32.34
N SER A 545 -18.79 11.30 31.39
CA SER A 545 -19.85 10.32 31.15
C SER A 545 -19.34 8.92 30.77
N SER A 546 -18.13 8.82 30.20
CA SER A 546 -17.47 7.54 29.91
C SER A 546 -16.81 6.87 31.13
N GLY A 547 -16.88 7.50 32.31
CA GLY A 547 -16.36 6.98 33.56
C GLY A 547 -16.84 5.55 33.86
N ALA A 548 -15.90 4.67 34.17
CA ALA A 548 -16.11 3.24 34.35
C ALA A 548 -15.31 2.69 35.54
N ASN A 549 -15.96 1.85 36.35
CA ASN A 549 -15.28 0.97 37.29
C ASN A 549 -14.57 -0.13 36.47
N LEU A 550 -13.25 -0.22 36.60
CA LEU A 550 -12.39 -1.17 35.89
C LEU A 550 -11.82 -2.25 36.84
N THR A 551 -12.43 -2.45 38.00
CA THR A 551 -12.05 -3.52 38.94
C THR A 551 -12.00 -4.88 38.23
N ASN A 552 -11.02 -5.71 38.60
CA ASN A 552 -10.66 -6.97 37.93
C ASN A 552 -10.08 -6.85 36.50
N CYS A 553 -9.89 -5.65 35.94
CA CYS A 553 -9.27 -5.53 34.62
C CYS A 553 -7.81 -6.02 34.60
N SER A 554 -7.44 -6.73 33.53
CA SER A 554 -6.07 -7.23 33.35
C SER A 554 -5.12 -6.07 33.06
N PHE A 555 -3.81 -6.26 33.27
CA PHE A 555 -2.84 -5.24 32.86
C PHE A 555 -2.87 -4.99 31.34
N ASN A 556 -3.29 -5.97 30.52
CA ASN A 556 -3.49 -5.75 29.08
C ASN A 556 -4.69 -4.84 28.78
N ASP A 557 -5.71 -4.78 29.63
CA ASP A 557 -6.83 -3.84 29.48
C ASP A 557 -6.43 -2.43 29.90
N ILE A 558 -5.62 -2.30 30.95
CA ILE A 558 -4.94 -1.04 31.29
C ILE A 558 -4.09 -0.58 30.09
N LYS A 559 -3.30 -1.47 29.46
CA LYS A 559 -2.59 -1.14 28.22
C LYS A 559 -3.54 -0.63 27.14
N LYS A 560 -4.71 -1.25 26.91
CA LYS A 560 -5.70 -0.77 25.91
C LYS A 560 -6.13 0.67 26.19
N LYS A 561 -6.44 1.02 27.44
CA LYS A 561 -6.77 2.40 27.86
C LYS A 561 -5.60 3.36 27.64
N ILE A 562 -4.39 3.01 28.08
CA ILE A 562 -3.19 3.83 27.90
C ILE A 562 -2.85 4.07 26.41
N ASN A 563 -3.08 3.09 25.52
CA ASN A 563 -2.89 3.26 24.06
C ASN A 563 -3.82 4.34 23.47
N ILE A 564 -5.07 4.45 23.94
CA ILE A 564 -6.01 5.50 23.47
C ILE A 564 -5.83 6.84 24.19
N GLY A 565 -4.83 6.96 25.07
CA GLY A 565 -4.55 8.17 25.84
C GLY A 565 -5.33 8.28 27.15
N HIS A 566 -6.00 7.21 27.60
CA HIS A 566 -6.78 7.18 28.82
C HIS A 566 -5.94 6.63 29.97
N THR A 567 -5.76 7.43 31.01
CA THR A 567 -5.12 6.98 32.25
C THR A 567 -6.07 6.08 33.07
N VAL A 568 -5.52 5.31 33.99
CA VAL A 568 -6.29 4.39 34.86
C VAL A 568 -5.79 4.54 36.28
N VAL A 569 -6.68 4.88 37.21
CA VAL A 569 -6.38 4.78 38.65
C VAL A 569 -6.45 3.32 39.06
N VAL A 570 -5.45 2.85 39.80
CA VAL A 570 -5.46 1.52 40.41
C VAL A 570 -5.15 1.63 41.89
N TRP A 571 -5.82 0.81 42.69
CA TRP A 571 -5.50 0.63 44.09
C TRP A 571 -4.48 -0.50 44.23
N ILE A 572 -3.60 -0.35 45.21
CA ILE A 572 -2.50 -1.24 45.52
C ILE A 572 -2.36 -1.37 47.04
N SER A 573 -1.96 -2.55 47.51
CA SER A 573 -1.62 -2.81 48.91
C SER A 573 -0.27 -3.54 48.97
N GLY A 574 0.50 -3.38 50.05
CA GLY A 574 1.92 -3.80 50.10
C GLY A 574 2.90 -2.79 49.50
N TYR A 575 2.46 -1.57 49.18
CA TYR A 575 3.35 -0.55 48.62
C TYR A 575 4.26 0.03 49.72
N GLY A 576 5.57 0.04 49.47
CA GLY A 576 6.60 0.33 50.47
C GLY A 576 7.30 -0.93 51.03
N GLY A 577 6.70 -2.12 50.93
CA GLY A 577 7.36 -3.39 51.25
C GLY A 577 6.39 -4.53 51.58
N PRO A 578 6.83 -5.80 51.61
CA PRO A 578 5.95 -6.96 51.83
C PRO A 578 5.14 -6.94 53.14
N MET A 579 5.58 -6.15 54.13
CA MET A 579 4.92 -6.02 55.44
C MET A 579 3.99 -4.80 55.55
N THR A 580 3.92 -3.91 54.54
CA THR A 580 3.05 -2.73 54.63
C THR A 580 1.59 -3.10 54.31
N LYS A 581 0.68 -3.03 55.28
CA LYS A 581 -0.77 -3.21 55.05
C LYS A 581 -1.47 -1.94 54.55
N ILE A 582 -0.72 -0.98 54.03
CA ILE A 582 -1.22 0.34 53.65
C ILE A 582 -1.85 0.26 52.25
N ASN A 583 -3.14 0.61 52.15
CA ASN A 583 -3.82 0.83 50.88
C ASN A 583 -3.32 2.15 50.27
N HIS A 584 -3.09 2.16 48.96
CA HIS A 584 -2.72 3.35 48.21
C HIS A 584 -3.34 3.35 46.81
N ALA A 585 -3.61 4.52 46.25
CA ALA A 585 -4.09 4.68 44.89
C ALA A 585 -3.10 5.47 44.03
N ILE A 586 -2.79 4.93 42.85
CA ILE A 586 -1.84 5.50 41.89
C ILE A 586 -2.49 5.64 40.51
N THR A 587 -2.05 6.63 39.73
CA THR A 587 -2.55 6.82 38.35
C THR A 587 -1.57 6.20 37.36
N ILE A 588 -1.94 5.09 36.72
CA ILE A 588 -1.15 4.52 35.63
C ILE A 588 -1.17 5.50 34.44
N THR A 589 0.03 5.91 34.02
CA THR A 589 0.29 6.88 32.95
C THR A 589 1.11 6.29 31.81
N GLY A 590 1.67 5.09 31.96
CA GLY A 590 2.45 4.45 30.90
C GLY A 590 2.79 2.99 31.16
N TYR A 591 3.44 2.36 30.17
CA TYR A 591 4.03 1.04 30.30
C TYR A 591 5.14 0.82 29.26
N ASP A 592 6.01 -0.16 29.47
CA ASP A 592 6.85 -0.76 28.43
C ASP A 592 6.74 -2.29 28.46
N ASN A 593 7.72 -3.01 27.91
CA ASN A 593 7.69 -4.47 27.87
C ASN A 593 7.71 -5.12 29.26
N SER A 594 8.30 -4.49 30.27
CA SER A 594 8.49 -5.06 31.61
C SER A 594 7.99 -4.19 32.77
N ARG A 595 7.75 -2.89 32.55
CA ARG A 595 7.37 -1.91 33.58
C ARG A 595 6.02 -1.25 33.33
N ALA A 596 5.37 -0.85 34.42
CA ALA A 596 4.30 0.13 34.45
C ALA A 596 4.86 1.48 34.95
N TYR A 597 4.45 2.58 34.32
CA TYR A 597 4.76 3.94 34.74
C TYR A 597 3.49 4.59 35.32
N PHE A 598 3.65 5.31 36.43
CA PHE A 598 2.51 5.86 37.16
C PHE A 598 2.89 7.17 37.86
N ASN A 599 1.87 7.97 38.15
CA ASN A 599 1.97 9.16 38.97
C ASN A 599 1.53 8.80 40.40
N ASP A 600 2.35 9.16 41.39
CA ASP A 600 2.19 8.80 42.79
C ASP A 600 1.76 10.01 43.66
N PRO A 601 0.55 9.99 44.27
CA PRO A 601 0.07 11.04 45.15
C PRO A 601 0.90 11.29 46.43
N TRP A 602 1.59 10.28 46.97
CA TRP A 602 2.38 10.44 48.20
C TRP A 602 3.65 11.25 47.96
N THR A 603 4.39 10.91 46.91
CA THR A 603 5.67 11.56 46.59
C THR A 603 5.54 12.77 45.66
N GLY A 604 4.39 12.95 45.01
CA GLY A 604 4.22 13.96 43.96
C GLY A 604 5.08 13.69 42.72
N LYS A 605 5.65 12.48 42.56
CA LYS A 605 6.59 12.12 41.50
C LYS A 605 5.99 11.10 40.52
N GLN A 606 6.52 11.11 39.30
CA GLN A 606 6.30 10.03 38.36
C GLN A 606 7.28 8.89 38.70
N LEU A 607 6.75 7.69 38.93
CA LEU A 607 7.51 6.50 39.31
C LEU A 607 7.26 5.34 38.33
N SER A 608 7.92 4.21 38.55
CA SER A 608 7.66 2.98 37.80
C SER A 608 7.98 1.74 38.62
N MET A 609 7.28 0.65 38.35
CA MET A 609 7.54 -0.67 38.93
C MET A 609 7.43 -1.75 37.85
N THR A 610 7.94 -2.95 38.12
CA THR A 610 7.74 -4.08 37.19
C THR A 610 6.26 -4.46 37.11
N ILE A 611 5.83 -4.99 35.98
CA ILE A 611 4.44 -5.48 35.80
C ILE A 611 4.11 -6.58 36.83
N LYS A 612 5.11 -7.40 37.21
CA LYS A 612 4.99 -8.43 38.27
C LYS A 612 4.72 -7.81 39.64
N GLN A 613 5.45 -6.75 40.03
CA GLN A 613 5.19 -6.03 41.28
C GLN A 613 3.80 -5.40 41.29
N LEU A 614 3.42 -4.70 40.21
CA LEU A 614 2.09 -4.09 40.10
C LEU A 614 0.97 -5.14 40.21
N HIS A 615 1.15 -6.29 39.57
CA HIS A 615 0.20 -7.40 39.67
C HIS A 615 0.05 -7.89 41.11
N ASN A 616 1.16 -8.08 41.83
CA ASN A 616 1.13 -8.52 43.22
C ASN A 616 0.42 -7.51 44.14
N TYR A 617 0.75 -6.22 44.03
CA TYR A 617 0.12 -5.20 44.87
C TYR A 617 -1.36 -4.95 44.51
N ARG A 618 -1.74 -5.05 43.23
CA ARG A 618 -3.16 -5.03 42.83
C ARG A 618 -3.90 -6.27 43.31
N LYS A 619 -3.28 -7.46 43.31
CA LYS A 619 -3.90 -8.69 43.85
C LYS A 619 -4.22 -8.54 45.34
N ALA A 620 -3.32 -7.91 46.10
CA ALA A 620 -3.52 -7.61 47.51
C ALA A 620 -4.67 -6.62 47.79
N ASP A 621 -5.09 -5.83 46.78
CA ASP A 621 -6.24 -4.92 46.87
C ASP A 621 -7.37 -5.26 45.86
N ALA A 622 -7.67 -6.55 45.69
CA ALA A 622 -8.79 -7.06 44.90
C ALA A 622 -8.88 -6.51 43.45
N TYR A 623 -7.73 -6.18 42.85
CA TYR A 623 -7.58 -5.60 41.50
C TYR A 623 -8.43 -4.35 41.23
N ARG A 624 -8.81 -3.59 42.26
CA ARG A 624 -9.60 -2.36 42.13
C ARG A 624 -8.96 -1.37 41.16
N ALA A 625 -9.78 -0.81 40.27
CA ALA A 625 -9.35 0.17 39.28
C ALA A 625 -10.52 1.04 38.80
N LEU A 626 -10.21 2.24 38.33
CA LEU A 626 -11.15 3.25 37.84
C LEU A 626 -10.56 3.90 36.59
N GLY A 627 -11.39 4.17 35.58
CA GLY A 627 -10.97 4.73 34.30
C GLY A 627 -12.13 5.41 33.58
N TYR A 628 -11.89 5.77 32.32
CA TYR A 628 -12.87 6.43 31.43
C TYR A 628 -12.62 6.05 29.97
#